data_AF-A0A231V3K0-F1
#
_entry.id   AF-A0A231V3K0-F1
#
_cell.length_a   1.000
_cell.length_b   1.000
_cell.length_c   1.000
_cell.angle_alpha   90.00
_cell.angle_beta   90.00
_cell.angle_gamma   90.00
#
_symmetry.space_group_name_H-M   'P 1'
#
loop_
_entity.id
_entity.type
_entity.pdbx_description
1 polymer ?
#
loop_
_entity_poly.entity_id
_entity_poly.type
_entity_poly.pdbx_seq_one_letter_code
_entity_poly.pdbx_strand_id
1 'polypeptide(L)'
;MSQAVIEYYFWPSSDWSFLGHRRLRDLARRLNATVAYKPVRSGSLLQATGGLPLMQRSQQRQAYRMVELERWAQALGSDLIPQPQHFPVDNENALRLLAGAILQNHDIGDLAEAVMRALWIEDRNIADMATLQDIASMFKYSGEQVQHWIGSAESGSLIDDNTQAAIEAGVFGAPSYVVEGEIFWGQDRLPQLEKRLASDRATDDTSLTWRGRLEGIYIAEAAGVEMETLSSARLVEGVGLEGDRYALGNGYYSGKPHPDRQVTLIEQETLEAIERDHGITIEPHETRRNLVTVGVPLNHLVGKRFRVGSVELYGGRLNVPCKYLERLLDRPVFDPLINRSGLNCQIVKGGTIARGDTIAPLF
;
A
#
# COMPACT_ATOMS: atom_id res chain seq x y z
N MET A 1 -11.43 9.26 7.35
CA MET A 1 -10.74 8.02 6.97
C MET A 1 -11.67 6.85 7.25
N SER A 2 -12.23 6.23 6.21
CA SER A 2 -12.77 4.87 6.35
C SER A 2 -11.58 3.92 6.38
N GLN A 3 -11.52 3.06 7.39
CA GLN A 3 -10.48 2.03 7.48
C GLN A 3 -10.58 1.11 6.25
N ALA A 4 -9.50 0.93 5.48
CA ALA A 4 -9.49 0.03 4.34
C ALA A 4 -9.90 -1.39 4.79
N VAL A 5 -10.83 -2.02 4.08
CA VAL A 5 -11.34 -3.35 4.41
C VAL A 5 -10.73 -4.36 3.44
N ILE A 6 -10.07 -5.38 4.01
CA ILE A 6 -9.55 -6.52 3.28
C ILE A 6 -10.52 -7.68 3.48
N GLU A 7 -11.26 -8.05 2.44
CA GLU A 7 -12.06 -9.27 2.48
C GLU A 7 -11.14 -10.48 2.33
N TYR A 8 -11.12 -11.34 3.34
CA TYR A 8 -10.19 -12.46 3.41
C TYR A 8 -10.93 -13.79 3.29
N TYR A 9 -10.87 -14.38 2.10
CA TYR A 9 -11.50 -15.66 1.79
C TYR A 9 -10.54 -16.83 2.05
N PHE A 10 -10.95 -17.75 2.93
CA PHE A 10 -10.10 -18.88 3.35
C PHE A 10 -10.88 -20.10 3.85
N TRP A 11 -10.18 -21.22 4.03
CA TRP A 11 -10.66 -22.37 4.78
C TRP A 11 -9.55 -22.94 5.68
N PRO A 12 -9.87 -23.45 6.88
CA PRO A 12 -8.87 -23.76 7.90
C PRO A 12 -7.99 -24.98 7.59
N SER A 13 -8.41 -25.85 6.67
CA SER A 13 -7.55 -26.95 6.20
C SER A 13 -6.65 -26.56 5.02
N SER A 14 -6.53 -25.27 4.69
CA SER A 14 -5.57 -24.78 3.68
C SER A 14 -4.21 -24.52 4.32
N ASP A 15 -3.20 -25.23 3.84
CA ASP A 15 -1.79 -24.99 4.13
C ASP A 15 -1.35 -23.58 3.74
N TRP A 16 -1.75 -23.11 2.56
CA TRP A 16 -1.41 -21.78 2.10
C TRP A 16 -2.11 -20.71 2.93
N SER A 17 -3.33 -20.96 3.41
CA SER A 17 -4.02 -20.02 4.31
C SER A 17 -3.32 -19.96 5.66
N PHE A 18 -2.87 -21.10 6.19
CA PHE A 18 -2.06 -21.14 7.42
C PHE A 18 -0.79 -20.29 7.30
N LEU A 19 -0.02 -20.45 6.21
CA LEU A 19 1.21 -19.68 5.96
C LEU A 19 0.96 -18.18 5.73
N GLY A 20 -0.23 -17.80 5.25
CA GLY A 20 -0.61 -16.41 4.98
C GLY A 20 -1.26 -15.68 6.15
N HIS A 21 -1.99 -16.39 7.02
CA HIS A 21 -2.93 -15.80 7.98
C HIS A 21 -2.29 -14.83 8.97
N ARG A 22 -1.25 -15.26 9.69
CA ARG A 22 -0.55 -14.40 10.66
C ARG A 22 0.05 -13.17 9.98
N ARG A 23 0.65 -13.37 8.79
CA ARG A 23 1.27 -12.30 7.99
C ARG A 23 0.25 -11.29 7.48
N LEU A 24 -0.95 -11.73 7.08
CA LEU A 24 -2.07 -10.84 6.76
C LEU A 24 -2.45 -9.99 7.98
N ARG A 25 -2.60 -10.61 9.15
CA ARG A 25 -2.97 -9.90 10.39
C ARG A 25 -1.92 -8.86 10.78
N ASP A 26 -0.64 -9.20 10.66
CA ASP A 26 0.46 -8.27 10.89
C ASP A 26 0.42 -7.11 9.89
N LEU A 27 0.20 -7.40 8.60
CA LEU A 27 0.04 -6.39 7.55
C LEU A 27 -1.14 -5.44 7.86
N ALA A 28 -2.31 -5.99 8.17
CA ALA A 28 -3.50 -5.21 8.49
C ALA A 28 -3.31 -4.32 9.71
N ARG A 29 -2.64 -4.82 10.77
CA ARG A 29 -2.25 -4.01 11.93
C ARG A 29 -1.30 -2.87 11.54
N ARG A 30 -0.22 -3.16 10.81
CA ARG A 30 0.76 -2.14 10.37
C ARG A 30 0.12 -1.05 9.51
N LEU A 31 -0.81 -1.43 8.64
CA LEU A 31 -1.50 -0.52 7.73
C LEU A 31 -2.87 -0.09 8.24
N ASN A 32 -3.16 -0.24 9.54
CA ASN A 32 -4.44 0.01 10.18
C ASN A 32 -5.62 -0.16 9.21
N ALA A 33 -5.75 -1.39 8.72
CA ALA A 33 -6.77 -1.90 7.83
C ALA A 33 -7.60 -2.94 8.60
N THR A 34 -8.87 -3.12 8.24
CA THR A 34 -9.76 -4.11 8.83
C THR A 34 -9.69 -5.39 8.00
N VAL A 35 -9.62 -6.53 8.66
CA VAL A 35 -9.79 -7.83 7.99
C VAL A 35 -11.23 -8.28 8.16
N ALA A 36 -11.97 -8.37 7.06
CA ALA A 36 -13.27 -9.01 7.02
C ALA A 36 -13.06 -10.50 6.72
N TYR A 37 -13.09 -11.34 7.75
CA TYR A 37 -12.90 -12.78 7.60
C TYR A 37 -14.10 -13.44 6.89
N LYS A 38 -13.82 -14.20 5.84
CA LYS A 38 -14.80 -14.88 4.99
C LYS A 38 -14.45 -16.37 4.89
N PRO A 39 -14.80 -17.20 5.90
CA PRO A 39 -14.67 -18.64 5.77
C PRO A 39 -15.58 -19.15 4.64
N VAL A 40 -15.02 -19.99 3.75
CA VAL A 40 -15.72 -20.51 2.56
C VAL A 40 -15.61 -22.03 2.43
N ARG A 41 -16.60 -22.67 1.77
CA ARG A 41 -16.54 -24.10 1.42
C ARG A 41 -15.69 -24.29 0.16
N SER A 42 -14.52 -24.90 0.35
CA SER A 42 -13.57 -25.15 -0.74
C SER A 42 -14.16 -26.00 -1.87
N GLY A 43 -14.98 -27.01 -1.54
CA GLY A 43 -15.62 -27.88 -2.54
C GLY A 43 -16.49 -27.09 -3.52
N SER A 44 -17.44 -26.31 -3.00
CA SER A 44 -18.36 -25.49 -3.80
C SER A 44 -17.60 -24.42 -4.61
N LEU A 45 -16.64 -23.74 -3.99
CA LEU A 45 -15.83 -22.70 -4.66
C LEU A 45 -15.03 -23.28 -5.84
N LEU A 46 -14.30 -24.38 -5.61
CA LEU A 46 -13.48 -25.00 -6.65
C LEU A 46 -14.36 -25.56 -7.78
N GLN A 47 -15.50 -26.19 -7.46
CA GLN A 47 -16.44 -26.68 -8.45
C GLN A 47 -16.96 -25.56 -9.36
N ALA A 48 -17.38 -24.43 -8.78
CA ALA A 48 -17.91 -23.30 -9.52
C ALA A 48 -16.88 -22.60 -10.42
N THR A 49 -15.59 -22.64 -10.03
CA THR A 49 -14.52 -21.90 -10.70
C THR A 49 -13.59 -22.78 -11.56
N GLY A 50 -13.92 -24.07 -11.70
CA GLY A 50 -13.13 -25.03 -12.48
C GLY A 50 -11.85 -25.53 -11.80
N GLY A 51 -11.71 -25.28 -10.50
CA GLY A 51 -10.62 -25.81 -9.68
C GLY A 51 -10.82 -27.28 -9.31
N LEU A 52 -9.72 -28.01 -9.12
CA LEU A 52 -9.75 -29.40 -8.67
C LEU A 52 -9.32 -29.51 -7.19
N PRO A 53 -10.04 -30.32 -6.38
CA PRO A 53 -9.58 -30.74 -5.05
C PRO A 53 -8.18 -31.34 -5.10
N LEU A 54 -7.40 -31.20 -4.02
CA LEU A 54 -5.98 -31.59 -3.99
C LEU A 54 -5.74 -33.02 -4.50
N MET A 55 -6.52 -33.99 -4.01
CA MET A 55 -6.39 -35.41 -4.37
C MET A 55 -6.74 -35.71 -5.83
N GLN A 56 -7.47 -34.82 -6.50
CA GLN A 56 -7.85 -34.95 -7.91
C GLN A 56 -6.88 -34.22 -8.86
N ARG A 57 -5.93 -33.44 -8.33
CA ARG A 57 -4.91 -32.77 -9.14
C ARG A 57 -3.90 -33.78 -9.69
N SER A 58 -3.22 -33.43 -10.78
CA SER A 58 -2.17 -34.28 -11.34
C SER A 58 -1.01 -34.51 -10.35
N GLN A 59 -0.30 -35.64 -10.49
CA GLN A 59 0.83 -35.97 -9.63
C GLN A 59 1.91 -34.88 -9.63
N GLN A 60 2.14 -34.20 -10.77
CA GLN A 60 3.11 -33.11 -10.87
C GLN A 60 2.73 -31.93 -9.97
N ARG A 61 1.45 -31.56 -9.90
CA ARG A 61 0.97 -30.48 -9.02
C ARG A 61 1.04 -30.87 -7.55
N GLN A 62 0.72 -32.12 -7.22
CA GLN A 62 0.84 -32.64 -5.85
C GLN A 62 2.30 -32.68 -5.39
N ALA A 63 3.22 -33.16 -6.24
CA ALA A 63 4.65 -33.19 -5.94
C ALA A 63 5.23 -31.78 -5.81
N TYR A 64 4.89 -30.85 -6.71
CA TYR A 64 5.38 -29.47 -6.63
C TYR A 64 4.88 -28.74 -5.38
N ARG A 65 3.64 -28.99 -4.96
CA ARG A 65 3.10 -28.47 -3.69
C ARG A 65 4.02 -28.83 -2.51
N MET A 66 4.49 -30.08 -2.44
CA MET A 66 5.37 -30.52 -1.34
C MET A 66 6.69 -29.74 -1.31
N VAL A 67 7.28 -29.51 -2.49
CA VAL A 67 8.51 -28.73 -2.63
C VAL A 67 8.31 -27.28 -2.18
N GLU A 68 7.22 -26.64 -2.60
CA GLU A 68 6.94 -25.26 -2.21
C GLU A 68 6.60 -25.15 -0.72
N LEU A 69 5.90 -26.13 -0.15
CA LEU A 69 5.61 -26.13 1.29
C LEU A 69 6.89 -26.14 2.11
N GLU A 70 7.86 -26.98 1.76
CA GLU A 70 9.15 -27.03 2.44
C GLU A 70 9.90 -25.70 2.32
N ARG A 71 9.97 -25.11 1.11
CA ARG A 71 10.62 -23.81 0.88
C ARG A 71 9.98 -22.69 1.68
N TRP A 72 8.64 -22.61 1.67
CA TRP A 72 7.92 -21.56 2.40
C TRP A 72 7.98 -21.78 3.90
N ALA A 73 7.92 -23.02 4.38
CA ALA A 73 8.13 -23.33 5.79
C ALA A 73 9.51 -22.84 6.24
N GLN A 74 10.57 -23.17 5.49
CA GLN A 74 11.93 -22.71 5.78
C GLN A 74 12.05 -21.18 5.72
N ALA A 75 11.55 -20.54 4.65
CA ALA A 75 11.64 -19.10 4.47
C ALA A 75 10.90 -18.30 5.55
N LEU A 76 9.84 -18.88 6.12
CA LEU A 76 9.04 -18.27 7.18
C LEU A 76 9.43 -18.73 8.59
N GLY A 77 10.40 -19.65 8.73
CA GLY A 77 10.75 -20.26 10.02
C GLY A 77 9.56 -20.98 10.67
N SER A 78 8.71 -21.63 9.86
CA SER A 78 7.51 -22.32 10.31
C SER A 78 7.78 -23.81 10.51
N ASP A 79 7.41 -24.35 11.67
CA ASP A 79 7.50 -25.77 11.99
C ASP A 79 6.33 -26.59 11.41
N LEU A 80 5.74 -26.15 10.28
CA LEU A 80 4.60 -26.85 9.68
C LEU A 80 4.98 -28.28 9.29
N ILE A 81 4.10 -29.21 9.64
CA ILE A 81 4.13 -30.60 9.21
C ILE A 81 3.56 -30.64 7.79
N PRO A 82 4.36 -30.95 6.74
CA PRO A 82 3.89 -30.86 5.35
C PRO A 82 2.76 -31.84 5.01
N GLN A 83 2.71 -32.97 5.73
CA GLN A 83 1.68 -34.01 5.65
C GLN A 83 1.27 -34.47 7.05
N PRO A 84 0.42 -33.70 7.76
CA PRO A 84 -0.15 -34.12 9.04
C PRO A 84 -0.99 -35.40 8.85
N GLN A 85 -1.06 -36.27 9.85
CA GLN A 85 -1.83 -37.51 9.81
C GLN A 85 -3.32 -37.27 9.53
N HIS A 86 -3.86 -36.16 10.00
CA HIS A 86 -5.26 -35.84 9.82
C HIS A 86 -5.59 -35.16 8.49
N PHE A 87 -4.61 -34.82 7.64
CA PHE A 87 -4.85 -34.15 6.36
C PHE A 87 -4.91 -35.14 5.17
N PRO A 88 -5.88 -35.03 4.25
CA PRO A 88 -6.99 -34.08 4.20
C PRO A 88 -8.08 -34.37 5.25
N VAL A 89 -8.66 -33.31 5.81
CA VAL A 89 -9.67 -33.37 6.87
C VAL A 89 -10.97 -32.69 6.41
N ASP A 90 -12.11 -33.24 6.82
CA ASP A 90 -13.38 -32.51 6.76
C ASP A 90 -13.33 -31.36 7.77
N ASN A 91 -13.48 -30.13 7.29
CA ASN A 91 -13.32 -28.93 8.08
C ASN A 91 -14.64 -28.17 8.28
N GLU A 92 -15.80 -28.78 7.99
CA GLU A 92 -17.11 -28.13 8.13
C GLU A 92 -17.36 -27.65 9.56
N ASN A 93 -17.08 -28.48 10.57
CA ASN A 93 -17.22 -28.07 11.98
C ASN A 93 -16.32 -26.87 12.32
N ALA A 94 -15.08 -26.87 11.82
CA ALA A 94 -14.15 -25.75 12.00
C ALA A 94 -14.66 -24.48 11.30
N LEU A 95 -15.19 -24.58 10.08
CA LEU A 95 -15.80 -23.45 9.37
C LEU A 95 -16.98 -22.87 10.16
N ARG A 96 -17.87 -23.73 10.67
CA ARG A 96 -19.05 -23.30 11.44
C ARG A 96 -18.70 -22.69 12.79
N LEU A 97 -17.67 -23.19 13.47
CA LEU A 97 -17.13 -22.56 14.66
C LEU A 97 -16.70 -21.10 14.38
N LEU A 98 -15.93 -20.89 13.31
CA LEU A 98 -15.47 -19.55 12.92
C LEU A 98 -16.65 -18.65 12.49
N ALA A 99 -17.59 -19.18 11.71
CA ALA A 99 -18.78 -18.46 11.27
C ALA A 99 -19.68 -18.03 12.45
N GLY A 100 -19.93 -18.94 13.39
CA GLY A 100 -20.73 -18.63 14.59
C GLY A 100 -20.10 -17.54 15.45
N ALA A 101 -18.77 -17.57 15.62
CA ALA A 101 -18.05 -16.50 16.32
C ALA A 101 -18.13 -15.16 15.56
N ILE A 102 -18.05 -15.15 14.22
CA ILE A 102 -18.25 -13.94 13.39
C ILE A 102 -19.66 -13.37 13.60
N LEU A 103 -20.70 -14.21 13.64
CA LEU A 103 -22.09 -13.77 13.87
C LEU A 103 -22.29 -13.11 15.24
N GLN A 104 -21.43 -13.41 16.22
CA GLN A 104 -21.41 -12.74 17.53
C GLN A 104 -20.53 -11.47 17.55
N ASN A 105 -20.07 -10.99 16.38
CA ASN A 105 -19.16 -9.85 16.23
C ASN A 105 -17.80 -10.04 16.93
N HIS A 106 -17.34 -11.28 17.09
CA HIS A 106 -16.00 -11.54 17.63
C HIS A 106 -14.93 -11.40 16.52
N ASP A 107 -13.76 -10.85 16.85
CA ASP A 107 -12.58 -10.99 15.99
C ASP A 107 -12.07 -12.43 16.09
N ILE A 108 -12.13 -13.16 14.98
CA ILE A 108 -11.77 -14.58 14.91
C ILE A 108 -10.31 -14.80 14.51
N GLY A 109 -9.50 -13.75 14.36
CA GLY A 109 -8.12 -13.85 13.90
C GLY A 109 -7.28 -14.86 14.68
N ASP A 110 -7.25 -14.75 16.02
CA ASP A 110 -6.50 -15.70 16.84
C ASP A 110 -7.15 -17.09 16.90
N LEU A 111 -8.49 -17.17 16.88
CA LEU A 111 -9.22 -18.44 16.87
C LEU A 111 -8.94 -19.25 15.59
N ALA A 112 -9.04 -18.61 14.42
CA ALA A 112 -8.73 -19.24 13.14
C ALA A 112 -7.27 -19.67 13.06
N GLU A 113 -6.36 -18.88 13.62
CA GLU A 113 -4.95 -19.24 13.70
C GLU A 113 -4.74 -20.49 14.56
N ALA A 114 -5.37 -20.56 15.73
CA ALA A 114 -5.30 -21.73 16.61
C ALA A 114 -5.87 -22.98 15.96
N VAL A 115 -7.00 -22.88 15.26
CA VAL A 115 -7.58 -23.99 14.49
C VAL A 115 -6.62 -24.47 13.39
N MET A 116 -6.02 -23.55 12.63
CA MET A 116 -5.05 -23.94 11.59
C MET A 116 -3.77 -24.55 12.18
N ARG A 117 -3.26 -24.00 13.29
CA ARG A 117 -2.10 -24.55 14.01
C ARG A 117 -2.35 -25.96 14.55
N ALA A 118 -3.55 -26.21 15.06
CA ALA A 118 -3.93 -27.54 15.55
C ALA A 118 -3.71 -28.60 14.46
N LEU A 119 -4.07 -28.32 13.21
CA LEU A 119 -3.81 -29.24 12.10
C LEU A 119 -2.34 -29.22 11.64
N TRP A 120 -1.79 -28.05 11.35
CA TRP A 120 -0.54 -27.92 10.61
C TRP A 120 0.74 -27.99 11.46
N ILE A 121 0.64 -27.80 12.77
CA ILE A 121 1.78 -27.79 13.70
C ILE A 121 1.62 -28.89 14.76
N GLU A 122 0.41 -29.06 15.28
CA GLU A 122 0.14 -29.96 16.42
C GLU A 122 -0.34 -31.34 15.98
N ASP A 123 -0.61 -31.53 14.68
CA ASP A 123 -1.18 -32.75 14.08
C ASP A 123 -2.43 -33.27 14.82
N ARG A 124 -3.39 -32.36 15.04
CA ARG A 124 -4.68 -32.63 15.69
C ARG A 124 -5.83 -32.64 14.68
N ASN A 125 -6.86 -33.42 14.98
CA ASN A 125 -8.02 -33.55 14.13
C ASN A 125 -9.02 -32.39 14.30
N ILE A 126 -9.03 -31.44 13.37
CA ILE A 126 -9.97 -30.30 13.40
C ILE A 126 -11.42 -30.64 12.97
N ALA A 127 -11.71 -31.88 12.58
CA ALA A 127 -13.09 -32.36 12.42
C ALA A 127 -13.74 -32.70 13.77
N ASP A 128 -12.93 -33.01 14.78
CA ASP A 128 -13.37 -33.49 16.08
C ASP A 128 -13.89 -32.33 16.96
N MET A 129 -15.09 -32.53 17.51
CA MET A 129 -15.74 -31.57 18.40
C MET A 129 -14.91 -31.31 19.65
N ALA A 130 -14.28 -32.34 20.24
CA ALA A 130 -13.49 -32.16 21.46
C ALA A 130 -12.25 -31.28 21.20
N THR A 131 -11.59 -31.49 20.06
CA THR A 131 -10.47 -30.63 19.61
C THR A 131 -10.90 -29.18 19.43
N LEU A 132 -12.05 -28.93 18.78
CA LEU A 132 -12.56 -27.57 18.57
C LEU A 132 -13.00 -26.90 19.88
N GLN A 133 -13.61 -27.64 20.82
CA GLN A 133 -13.97 -27.15 22.14
C GLN A 133 -12.74 -26.78 22.97
N ASP A 134 -11.70 -27.62 22.96
CA ASP A 134 -10.43 -27.33 23.63
C ASP A 134 -9.80 -26.04 23.09
N ILE A 135 -9.73 -25.89 21.77
CA ILE A 135 -9.22 -24.66 21.14
C ILE A 135 -10.05 -23.44 21.53
N ALA A 136 -11.38 -23.53 21.42
CA ALA A 136 -12.29 -22.43 21.72
C ALA A 136 -12.24 -22.02 23.21
N SER A 137 -11.92 -22.95 24.11
CA SER A 137 -11.76 -22.67 25.54
C SER A 137 -10.61 -21.70 25.85
N MET A 138 -9.54 -21.72 25.04
CA MET A 138 -8.43 -20.75 25.13
C MET A 138 -8.90 -19.31 24.89
N PHE A 139 -10.02 -19.15 24.18
CA PHE A 139 -10.67 -17.88 23.87
C PHE A 139 -11.88 -17.59 24.76
N LYS A 140 -12.05 -18.37 25.85
CA LYS A 140 -13.15 -18.26 26.82
C LYS A 140 -14.55 -18.52 26.25
N TYR A 141 -14.64 -19.27 25.15
CA TYR A 141 -15.93 -19.77 24.66
C TYR A 141 -16.28 -21.07 25.37
N SER A 142 -17.52 -21.17 25.85
CA SER A 142 -18.00 -22.38 26.52
C SER A 142 -18.26 -23.51 25.52
N GLY A 143 -18.22 -24.76 25.98
CA GLY A 143 -18.56 -25.91 25.14
C GLY A 143 -19.99 -25.84 24.58
N GLU A 144 -20.93 -25.23 25.32
CA GLU A 144 -22.30 -24.98 24.87
C GLU A 144 -22.36 -23.95 23.73
N GLN A 145 -21.60 -22.85 23.83
CA GLN A 145 -21.50 -21.87 22.74
C GLN A 145 -20.93 -22.51 21.47
N VAL A 146 -19.86 -23.30 21.61
CA VAL A 146 -19.25 -24.03 20.49
C VAL A 146 -20.23 -25.00 19.84
N GLN A 147 -20.94 -25.80 20.64
CA GLN A 147 -21.94 -26.74 20.14
C GLN A 147 -23.08 -26.02 19.43
N HIS A 148 -23.54 -24.90 19.99
CA HIS A 148 -24.56 -24.06 19.39
C HIS A 148 -24.09 -23.48 18.04
N TRP A 149 -22.91 -22.86 17.98
CA TRP A 149 -22.35 -22.29 16.75
C TRP A 149 -22.13 -23.32 15.64
N ILE A 150 -21.63 -24.51 15.98
CA ILE A 150 -21.42 -25.58 15.00
C ILE A 150 -22.76 -26.18 14.54
N GLY A 151 -23.74 -26.29 15.44
CA GLY A 151 -25.06 -26.82 15.13
C GLY A 151 -26.01 -25.85 14.42
N SER A 152 -25.73 -24.55 14.45
CA SER A 152 -26.69 -23.53 13.99
C SER A 152 -26.83 -23.48 12.46
N ALA A 153 -28.03 -23.13 12.01
CA ALA A 153 -28.31 -22.94 10.59
C ALA A 153 -27.64 -21.66 10.08
N GLU A 154 -27.59 -20.63 10.93
CA GLU A 154 -27.03 -19.31 10.63
C GLU A 154 -25.53 -19.38 10.32
N SER A 155 -24.76 -20.20 11.05
CA SER A 155 -23.35 -20.44 10.73
C SER A 155 -23.20 -21.06 9.35
N GLY A 156 -24.08 -22.02 9.01
CA GLY A 156 -24.12 -22.64 7.69
C GLY A 156 -24.42 -21.63 6.58
N SER A 157 -25.46 -20.81 6.77
CA SER A 157 -25.86 -19.77 5.83
C SER A 157 -24.78 -18.71 5.63
N LEU A 158 -24.10 -18.25 6.70
CA LEU A 158 -23.00 -17.29 6.55
C LEU A 158 -21.86 -17.85 5.67
N ILE A 159 -21.55 -19.15 5.79
CA ILE A 159 -20.52 -19.79 4.96
C ILE A 159 -20.99 -19.89 3.51
N ASP A 160 -22.25 -20.21 3.26
CA ASP A 160 -22.83 -20.22 1.91
C ASP A 160 -22.80 -18.83 1.28
N ASP A 161 -23.23 -17.81 2.01
CA ASP A 161 -23.21 -16.41 1.56
C ASP A 161 -21.77 -15.95 1.26
N ASN A 162 -20.82 -16.26 2.13
CA ASN A 162 -19.40 -15.96 1.88
C ASN A 162 -18.86 -16.71 0.66
N THR A 163 -19.27 -17.96 0.44
CA THR A 163 -18.83 -18.76 -0.70
C THR A 163 -19.40 -18.21 -2.00
N GLN A 164 -20.67 -17.79 -2.00
CA GLN A 164 -21.31 -17.14 -3.14
C GLN A 164 -20.67 -15.77 -3.44
N ALA A 165 -20.45 -14.94 -2.42
CA ALA A 165 -19.76 -13.67 -2.55
C ALA A 165 -18.33 -13.85 -3.11
N ALA A 166 -17.61 -14.90 -2.70
CA ALA A 166 -16.30 -15.23 -3.24
C ALA A 166 -16.37 -15.51 -4.76
N ILE A 167 -17.34 -16.31 -5.19
CA ILE A 167 -17.55 -16.64 -6.62
C ILE A 167 -17.87 -15.38 -7.42
N GLU A 168 -18.76 -14.53 -6.92
CA GLU A 168 -19.15 -13.26 -7.56
C GLU A 168 -17.97 -12.28 -7.64
N ALA A 169 -17.12 -12.25 -6.62
CA ALA A 169 -15.89 -11.47 -6.60
C ALA A 169 -14.78 -12.07 -7.48
N GLY A 170 -14.99 -13.22 -8.13
CA GLY A 170 -14.00 -13.87 -8.99
C GLY A 170 -12.92 -14.66 -8.25
N VAL A 171 -13.12 -14.95 -6.96
CA VAL A 171 -12.20 -15.76 -6.14
C VAL A 171 -12.29 -17.24 -6.56
N PHE A 172 -11.14 -17.89 -6.75
CA PHE A 172 -11.05 -19.29 -7.22
C PHE A 172 -10.16 -20.18 -6.34
N GLY A 173 -9.71 -19.67 -5.19
CA GLY A 173 -8.89 -20.42 -4.25
C GLY A 173 -8.61 -19.65 -2.96
N ALA A 174 -7.85 -20.26 -2.06
CA ALA A 174 -7.44 -19.66 -0.79
C ALA A 174 -5.92 -19.76 -0.56
N PRO A 175 -5.35 -18.84 0.23
CA PRO A 175 -5.98 -17.61 0.72
C PRO A 175 -6.18 -16.62 -0.44
N SER A 176 -7.31 -15.90 -0.44
CA SER A 176 -7.52 -14.76 -1.34
C SER A 176 -7.87 -13.53 -0.52
N TYR A 177 -7.24 -12.42 -0.86
CA TYR A 177 -7.50 -11.11 -0.26
C TYR A 177 -8.13 -10.21 -1.32
N VAL A 178 -9.28 -9.62 -1.03
CA VAL A 178 -9.96 -8.70 -1.95
C VAL A 178 -10.03 -7.32 -1.33
N VAL A 179 -9.61 -6.31 -2.08
CA VAL A 179 -9.68 -4.89 -1.70
C VAL A 179 -10.27 -4.13 -2.87
N GLU A 180 -11.43 -3.51 -2.68
CA GLU A 180 -12.11 -2.70 -3.70
C GLU A 180 -12.28 -3.44 -5.05
N GLY A 181 -12.58 -4.74 -5.00
CA GLY A 181 -12.77 -5.59 -6.18
C GLY A 181 -11.48 -6.14 -6.81
N GLU A 182 -10.29 -5.75 -6.33
CA GLU A 182 -9.02 -6.32 -6.77
C GLU A 182 -8.64 -7.55 -5.94
N ILE A 183 -8.31 -8.66 -6.61
CA ILE A 183 -8.00 -9.95 -5.98
C ILE A 183 -6.49 -10.18 -5.89
N PHE A 184 -6.04 -10.56 -4.70
CA PHE A 184 -4.68 -11.02 -4.41
C PHE A 184 -4.73 -12.48 -3.93
N TRP A 185 -4.53 -13.43 -4.84
CA TRP A 185 -4.61 -14.86 -4.55
C TRP A 185 -3.24 -15.47 -4.20
N GLY A 186 -3.13 -16.04 -3.00
CA GLY A 186 -1.95 -16.73 -2.50
C GLY A 186 -1.26 -16.01 -1.34
N GLN A 187 -0.66 -16.78 -0.43
CA GLN A 187 0.10 -16.23 0.70
C GLN A 187 1.32 -15.39 0.28
N ASP A 188 1.77 -15.60 -0.95
CA ASP A 188 2.87 -14.91 -1.62
C ASP A 188 2.43 -13.59 -2.30
N ARG A 189 1.15 -13.21 -2.24
CA ARG A 189 0.63 -11.93 -2.76
C ARG A 189 0.53 -10.80 -1.73
N LEU A 190 0.86 -11.08 -0.46
CA LEU A 190 0.86 -10.06 0.59
C LEU A 190 1.74 -8.83 0.28
N PRO A 191 2.92 -8.93 -0.38
CA PRO A 191 3.69 -7.73 -0.77
C PRO A 191 2.98 -6.84 -1.79
N GLN A 192 2.21 -7.41 -2.71
CA GLN A 192 1.41 -6.66 -3.68
C GLN A 192 0.20 -6.01 -3.00
N LEU A 193 -0.48 -6.76 -2.12
CA LEU A 193 -1.55 -6.24 -1.29
C LEU A 193 -1.08 -5.05 -0.43
N GLU A 194 0.11 -5.16 0.17
CA GLU A 194 0.72 -4.07 0.94
C GLU A 194 0.92 -2.81 0.10
N LYS A 195 1.46 -2.95 -1.12
CA LYS A 195 1.63 -1.82 -2.04
C LYS A 195 0.30 -1.14 -2.37
N ARG A 196 -0.75 -1.93 -2.64
CA ARG A 196 -2.09 -1.44 -2.94
C ARG A 196 -2.68 -0.63 -1.79
N LEU A 197 -2.63 -1.18 -0.57
CA LEU A 197 -3.13 -0.51 0.64
C LEU A 197 -2.29 0.73 1.02
N ALA A 198 -0.99 0.71 0.76
CA ALA A 198 -0.12 1.86 0.96
C ALA A 198 -0.38 2.98 -0.06
N SER A 199 -0.69 2.65 -1.31
CA SER A 199 -1.08 3.66 -2.31
C SER A 199 -2.42 4.32 -1.98
N ASP A 200 -3.38 3.61 -1.39
CA ASP A 200 -4.64 4.20 -0.92
C ASP A 200 -4.45 5.15 0.25
N ARG A 201 -3.53 4.83 1.16
CA ARG A 201 -3.13 5.77 2.19
C ARG A 201 -2.43 6.99 1.60
N ALA A 202 -1.56 6.82 0.60
CA ALA A 202 -0.91 7.96 -0.05
C ALA A 202 -1.91 8.86 -0.81
N THR A 203 -3.04 8.33 -1.27
CA THR A 203 -4.11 9.12 -1.89
C THR A 203 -5.05 9.75 -0.85
N ASP A 204 -5.39 9.07 0.25
CA ASP A 204 -6.34 9.54 1.28
C ASP A 204 -5.69 10.44 2.37
N ASP A 205 -4.41 10.23 2.70
CA ASP A 205 -3.58 11.02 3.66
C ASP A 205 -3.18 12.40 3.12
N THR A 206 -3.64 12.73 1.92
CA THR A 206 -3.47 14.09 1.36
C THR A 206 -4.64 15.01 1.66
N SER A 207 -5.69 14.50 2.32
CA SER A 207 -6.67 15.33 2.98
C SER A 207 -6.36 15.43 4.48
N LEU A 208 -5.84 16.61 4.86
CA LEU A 208 -5.88 17.28 6.17
C LEU A 208 -4.52 17.54 6.88
N THR A 209 -4.09 18.80 6.76
CA THR A 209 -3.30 19.61 7.72
C THR A 209 -1.77 19.63 7.63
N TRP A 210 -1.15 19.49 6.46
CA TRP A 210 0.22 19.97 6.32
C TRP A 210 0.25 21.51 6.10
N ARG A 211 1.19 22.18 6.75
CA ARG A 211 1.59 23.56 6.48
C ARG A 211 3.11 23.59 6.38
N GLY A 212 3.60 23.92 5.20
CA GLY A 212 5.01 24.15 4.97
C GLY A 212 5.32 25.64 4.84
N ARG A 213 6.56 25.94 4.47
CA ARG A 213 7.01 27.30 4.20
C ARG A 213 7.96 27.35 3.01
N LEU A 214 8.02 28.52 2.39
CA LEU A 214 8.99 28.85 1.35
C LEU A 214 10.33 29.20 2.00
N GLU A 215 11.36 28.40 1.77
CA GLU A 215 12.69 28.57 2.37
C GLU A 215 13.64 29.36 1.47
N GLY A 216 13.53 29.22 0.14
CA GLY A 216 14.41 29.90 -0.80
C GLY A 216 13.73 30.24 -2.11
N ILE A 217 14.16 31.34 -2.73
CA ILE A 217 13.70 31.81 -4.03
C ILE A 217 14.93 32.05 -4.90
N TYR A 218 14.92 31.48 -6.10
CA TYR A 218 16.04 31.50 -7.02
C TYR A 218 15.57 31.76 -8.46
N ILE A 219 16.32 32.59 -9.17
CA ILE A 219 16.11 32.85 -10.61
C ILE A 219 17.45 32.75 -11.35
N ALA A 220 17.42 32.57 -12.67
CA ALA A 220 18.59 32.88 -13.50
C ALA A 220 18.12 33.51 -14.79
N GLU A 221 18.82 34.52 -15.31
CA GLU A 221 18.42 35.27 -16.51
C GLU A 221 18.46 34.43 -17.81
N ALA A 222 19.29 33.39 -17.87
CA ALA A 222 19.43 32.51 -19.03
C ALA A 222 19.77 31.06 -18.66
N ALA A 223 19.64 30.16 -19.63
CA ALA A 223 20.05 28.76 -19.51
C ALA A 223 21.56 28.63 -19.21
N GLY A 224 21.90 27.89 -18.16
CA GLY A 224 23.28 27.60 -17.77
C GLY A 224 23.96 28.68 -16.91
N VAL A 225 23.37 29.86 -16.76
CA VAL A 225 23.83 30.90 -15.83
C VAL A 225 23.60 30.44 -14.39
N GLU A 226 24.43 30.86 -13.45
CA GLU A 226 24.22 30.59 -12.02
C GLU A 226 22.88 31.15 -11.53
N MET A 227 22.31 30.49 -10.53
CA MET A 227 21.04 30.93 -9.95
C MET A 227 21.30 32.02 -8.90
N GLU A 228 20.67 33.16 -9.05
CA GLU A 228 20.67 34.25 -8.07
C GLU A 228 19.62 33.98 -6.99
N THR A 229 19.95 34.30 -5.74
CA THR A 229 19.02 34.19 -4.60
C THR A 229 18.25 35.49 -4.40
N LEU A 230 16.93 35.38 -4.24
CA LEU A 230 16.06 36.53 -3.98
C LEU A 230 15.40 36.44 -2.59
N SER A 231 15.14 37.58 -1.96
CA SER A 231 14.31 37.66 -0.76
C SER A 231 12.80 37.59 -1.06
N SER A 232 12.41 38.00 -2.28
CA SER A 232 11.04 37.99 -2.78
C SER A 232 11.03 37.95 -4.31
N ALA A 233 9.97 37.39 -4.90
CA ALA A 233 9.78 37.37 -6.35
C ALA A 233 8.32 37.63 -6.75
N ARG A 234 8.12 38.22 -7.93
CA ARG A 234 6.82 38.40 -8.56
C ARG A 234 6.53 37.25 -9.51
N LEU A 235 5.42 36.55 -9.28
CA LEU A 235 4.93 35.44 -10.10
C LEU A 235 3.81 35.95 -11.00
N VAL A 236 3.98 35.76 -12.31
CA VAL A 236 3.07 36.26 -13.34
C VAL A 236 2.36 35.08 -14.01
N GLU A 237 1.02 35.09 -13.94
CA GLU A 237 0.16 34.08 -14.56
C GLU A 237 0.48 33.93 -16.06
N GLY A 238 0.57 32.68 -16.54
CA GLY A 238 0.88 32.44 -17.94
C GLY A 238 2.37 32.57 -18.31
N VAL A 239 3.19 33.22 -17.49
CA VAL A 239 4.55 33.65 -17.84
C VAL A 239 5.62 32.95 -17.01
N GLY A 240 5.59 33.09 -15.68
CA GLY A 240 6.63 32.56 -14.79
C GLY A 240 7.07 33.57 -13.72
N LEU A 241 8.28 33.39 -13.19
CA LEU A 241 8.89 34.35 -12.26
C LEU A 241 9.53 35.49 -13.05
N GLU A 242 9.23 36.74 -12.67
CA GLU A 242 9.86 37.91 -13.28
C GLU A 242 11.39 37.85 -13.13
N GLY A 243 12.12 38.07 -14.23
CA GLY A 243 13.57 37.96 -14.29
C GLY A 243 14.13 36.54 -14.49
N ASP A 244 13.30 35.49 -14.37
CA ASP A 244 13.75 34.12 -14.66
C ASP A 244 13.78 33.81 -16.15
N ARG A 245 14.74 32.99 -16.55
CA ARG A 245 14.98 32.48 -17.91
C ARG A 245 13.73 31.95 -18.60
N TYR A 246 12.81 31.31 -17.87
CA TYR A 246 11.60 30.77 -18.49
C TYR A 246 10.57 31.87 -18.78
N ALA A 247 10.47 32.88 -17.92
CA ALA A 247 9.66 34.08 -18.18
C ALA A 247 10.26 34.95 -19.30
N LEU A 248 11.59 35.05 -19.36
CA LEU A 248 12.32 35.81 -20.39
C LEU A 248 12.41 35.09 -21.75
N GLY A 249 12.01 33.82 -21.83
CA GLY A 249 12.16 33.02 -23.05
C GLY A 249 13.58 32.52 -23.33
N ASN A 250 14.51 32.69 -22.39
CA ASN A 250 15.92 32.30 -22.52
C ASN A 250 16.27 30.94 -21.88
N GLY A 251 15.27 30.13 -21.52
CA GLY A 251 15.45 28.79 -20.96
C GLY A 251 15.55 27.66 -21.99
N TYR A 252 16.05 26.50 -21.58
CA TYR A 252 16.13 25.29 -22.43
C TYR A 252 14.76 24.80 -22.97
N TYR A 253 13.65 25.20 -22.34
CA TYR A 253 12.31 24.75 -22.68
C TYR A 253 11.47 25.76 -23.49
N SER A 254 12.02 26.92 -23.84
CA SER A 254 11.27 28.03 -24.43
C SER A 254 10.64 27.72 -25.79
N GLY A 255 11.23 26.79 -26.57
CA GLY A 255 10.69 26.38 -27.87
C GLY A 255 9.46 25.47 -27.80
N LYS A 256 9.06 25.01 -26.61
CA LYS A 256 7.86 24.16 -26.38
C LYS A 256 7.19 24.60 -25.06
N PRO A 257 6.53 25.77 -25.04
CA PRO A 257 5.91 26.28 -23.82
C PRO A 257 4.84 25.30 -23.33
N HIS A 258 4.80 25.08 -22.02
CA HIS A 258 3.78 24.28 -21.37
C HIS A 258 3.45 24.91 -20.01
N PRO A 259 2.17 24.99 -19.59
CA PRO A 259 1.78 25.72 -18.40
C PRO A 259 2.49 25.28 -17.11
N ASP A 260 2.82 23.98 -16.98
CA ASP A 260 3.55 23.43 -15.83
C ASP A 260 5.04 23.81 -15.75
N ARG A 261 5.54 24.69 -16.62
CA ARG A 261 6.95 25.14 -16.63
C ARG A 261 7.13 26.58 -16.15
N GLN A 262 6.08 27.19 -15.59
CA GLN A 262 6.11 28.57 -15.14
C GLN A 262 6.87 28.73 -13.82
N VAL A 263 6.83 27.74 -12.94
CA VAL A 263 7.60 27.72 -11.70
C VAL A 263 7.97 26.28 -11.33
N THR A 264 9.15 26.10 -10.74
CA THR A 264 9.63 24.80 -10.27
C THR A 264 9.98 24.83 -8.79
N LEU A 265 9.62 23.76 -8.08
CA LEU A 265 9.82 23.64 -6.63
C LEU A 265 10.68 22.41 -6.31
N ILE A 266 11.38 22.41 -5.18
CA ILE A 266 12.06 21.23 -4.61
C ILE A 266 12.03 21.27 -3.08
N GLU A 267 11.92 20.10 -2.45
CA GLU A 267 11.99 19.97 -0.99
C GLU A 267 13.42 20.15 -0.48
N GLN A 268 13.59 20.93 0.59
CA GLN A 268 14.85 20.98 1.35
C GLN A 268 15.20 19.60 1.91
N GLU A 269 14.19 18.85 2.33
CA GLU A 269 14.30 17.48 2.84
C GLU A 269 14.92 16.53 1.82
N THR A 270 14.71 16.77 0.51
CA THR A 270 15.36 16.00 -0.55
C THR A 270 16.87 16.25 -0.56
N LEU A 271 17.32 17.51 -0.40
CA LEU A 271 18.74 17.84 -0.41
C LEU A 271 19.45 17.25 0.81
N GLU A 272 18.82 17.37 1.99
CA GLU A 272 19.31 16.76 3.23
C GLU A 272 19.36 15.23 3.15
N ALA A 273 18.39 14.59 2.49
CA ALA A 273 18.39 13.15 2.29
C ALA A 273 19.51 12.71 1.34
N ILE A 274 19.78 13.45 0.26
CA ILE A 274 20.87 13.12 -0.68
C ILE A 274 22.23 13.24 0.01
N GLU A 275 22.44 14.29 0.81
CA GLU A 275 23.67 14.43 1.59
C GLU A 275 23.84 13.26 2.57
N ARG A 276 22.77 12.91 3.30
CA ARG A 276 22.77 11.82 4.29
C ARG A 276 23.03 10.44 3.66
N ASP A 277 22.32 10.12 2.58
CA ASP A 277 22.28 8.77 2.01
C ASP A 277 23.43 8.52 1.02
N HIS A 278 23.93 9.59 0.38
CA HIS A 278 24.93 9.48 -0.70
C HIS A 278 26.21 10.28 -0.44
N GLY A 279 26.28 11.09 0.63
CA GLY A 279 27.44 11.94 0.92
C GLY A 279 27.63 13.07 -0.10
N ILE A 280 26.56 13.45 -0.82
CA ILE A 280 26.60 14.47 -1.86
C ILE A 280 25.85 15.70 -1.37
N THR A 281 26.59 16.75 -1.02
CA THR A 281 25.98 18.06 -0.72
C THR A 281 25.56 18.73 -2.02
N ILE A 282 24.31 19.19 -2.10
CA ILE A 282 23.76 19.99 -3.20
C ILE A 282 23.14 21.23 -2.58
N GLU A 283 23.69 22.40 -2.89
CA GLU A 283 23.14 23.65 -2.39
C GLU A 283 21.82 23.99 -3.10
N PRO A 284 20.85 24.65 -2.43
CA PRO A 284 19.58 25.07 -3.01
C PRO A 284 19.67 25.70 -4.41
N HIS A 285 20.62 26.61 -4.63
CA HIS A 285 20.82 27.30 -5.91
C HIS A 285 21.38 26.36 -7.00
N GLU A 286 22.01 25.25 -6.63
CA GLU A 286 22.57 24.27 -7.57
C GLU A 286 21.48 23.40 -8.19
N THR A 287 20.34 23.23 -7.52
CA THR A 287 19.20 22.42 -8.00
C THR A 287 18.58 22.96 -9.29
N ARG A 288 18.84 24.24 -9.60
CA ARG A 288 18.23 25.01 -10.69
C ARG A 288 16.71 25.10 -10.64
N ARG A 289 16.11 24.86 -9.47
CA ARG A 289 14.68 25.04 -9.19
C ARG A 289 14.43 26.45 -8.67
N ASN A 290 13.25 26.98 -8.93
CA ASN A 290 12.95 28.36 -8.55
C ASN A 290 12.67 28.50 -7.06
N LEU A 291 11.97 27.54 -6.45
CA LEU A 291 11.53 27.63 -5.06
C LEU A 291 12.02 26.41 -4.28
N VAL A 292 12.54 26.66 -3.07
CA VAL A 292 12.86 25.61 -2.10
C VAL A 292 11.85 25.66 -0.98
N THR A 293 11.29 24.50 -0.65
CA THR A 293 10.20 24.37 0.32
C THR A 293 10.60 23.49 1.50
N VAL A 294 10.05 23.77 2.68
CA VAL A 294 10.21 22.94 3.87
C VAL A 294 8.82 22.54 4.39
N GLY A 295 8.64 21.27 4.74
CA GLY A 295 7.39 20.73 5.27
C GLY A 295 6.28 20.66 4.22
N VAL A 296 6.63 20.52 2.94
CA VAL A 296 5.68 20.47 1.82
C VAL A 296 5.81 19.13 1.10
N PRO A 297 4.75 18.31 1.03
CA PRO A 297 4.80 17.03 0.33
C PRO A 297 4.60 17.23 -1.18
N LEU A 298 5.62 17.67 -1.91
CA LEU A 298 5.47 18.08 -3.32
C LEU A 298 4.97 16.94 -4.21
N ASN A 299 5.40 15.70 -3.93
CA ASN A 299 4.93 14.51 -4.65
C ASN A 299 3.40 14.35 -4.62
N HIS A 300 2.76 14.80 -3.54
CA HIS A 300 1.32 14.68 -3.33
C HIS A 300 0.51 15.81 -3.97
N LEU A 301 1.18 16.82 -4.54
CA LEU A 301 0.56 18.00 -5.16
C LEU A 301 0.43 17.89 -6.67
N VAL A 302 0.87 16.78 -7.27
CA VAL A 302 0.59 16.47 -8.68
C VAL A 302 -0.92 16.43 -8.91
N GLY A 303 -1.40 17.23 -9.86
CA GLY A 303 -2.81 17.37 -10.18
C GLY A 303 -3.61 18.25 -9.21
N LYS A 304 -2.98 18.94 -8.26
CA LYS A 304 -3.66 19.69 -7.19
C LYS A 304 -3.29 21.16 -7.18
N ARG A 305 -4.21 21.98 -6.66
CA ARG A 305 -4.01 23.42 -6.41
C ARG A 305 -3.57 23.65 -4.97
N PHE A 306 -2.64 24.55 -4.77
CA PHE A 306 -2.13 24.91 -3.44
C PHE A 306 -1.67 26.37 -3.42
N ARG A 307 -1.55 26.95 -2.22
CA ARG A 307 -1.08 28.33 -2.06
C ARG A 307 0.38 28.39 -1.62
N VAL A 308 1.07 29.42 -2.07
CA VAL A 308 2.36 29.89 -1.55
C VAL A 308 2.18 31.37 -1.23
N GLY A 309 2.13 31.74 0.05
CA GLY A 309 1.78 33.10 0.45
C GLY A 309 0.41 33.48 -0.10
N SER A 310 0.34 34.51 -0.95
CA SER A 310 -0.88 34.96 -1.64
C SER A 310 -1.08 34.37 -3.05
N VAL A 311 -0.06 33.66 -3.58
CA VAL A 311 -0.05 33.07 -4.92
C VAL A 311 -0.70 31.70 -4.90
N GLU A 312 -1.40 31.36 -5.98
CA GLU A 312 -1.98 30.05 -6.21
C GLU A 312 -1.24 29.33 -7.34
N LEU A 313 -0.83 28.09 -7.05
CA LEU A 313 -0.13 27.21 -7.97
C LEU A 313 -0.94 25.95 -8.22
N TYR A 314 -0.77 25.36 -9.41
CA TYR A 314 -1.24 24.03 -9.75
C TYR A 314 -0.03 23.12 -10.01
N GLY A 315 0.07 22.00 -9.30
CA GLY A 315 1.10 20.99 -9.54
C GLY A 315 0.81 20.20 -10.81
N GLY A 316 1.68 20.32 -11.81
CA GLY A 316 1.52 19.64 -13.09
C GLY A 316 2.08 18.22 -13.06
N ARG A 317 3.39 18.08 -12.89
CA ARG A 317 4.10 16.78 -12.91
C ARG A 317 5.39 16.84 -12.11
N LEU A 318 5.92 15.67 -11.76
CA LEU A 318 7.24 15.59 -11.14
C LEU A 318 8.32 15.95 -12.15
N ASN A 319 9.33 16.65 -11.65
CA ASN A 319 10.56 16.87 -12.39
C ASN A 319 11.31 15.55 -12.53
N VAL A 320 11.84 15.32 -13.73
CA VAL A 320 12.77 14.22 -13.99
C VAL A 320 14.18 14.79 -13.96
N PRO A 321 15.13 14.20 -13.20
CA PRO A 321 16.51 14.66 -13.22
C PRO A 321 17.08 14.56 -14.63
N CYS A 322 18.00 15.46 -14.98
CA CYS A 322 18.66 15.45 -16.28
C CYS A 322 20.17 15.32 -16.11
N LYS A 323 20.83 14.58 -17.01
CA LYS A 323 22.30 14.44 -17.02
C LYS A 323 23.04 15.77 -17.19
N TYR A 324 22.34 16.82 -17.61
CA TYR A 324 22.92 18.15 -17.68
C TYR A 324 23.31 18.70 -16.29
N LEU A 325 22.48 18.47 -15.27
CA LEU A 325 22.78 18.93 -13.91
C LEU A 325 24.05 18.28 -13.36
N GLU A 326 24.18 16.96 -13.54
CA GLU A 326 25.38 16.21 -13.18
C GLU A 326 26.64 16.74 -13.87
N ARG A 327 26.58 17.02 -15.17
CA ARG A 327 27.71 17.61 -15.90
C ARG A 327 28.05 19.03 -15.44
N LEU A 328 27.05 19.80 -15.00
CA LEU A 328 27.26 21.16 -14.51
C LEU A 328 27.93 21.17 -13.14
N LEU A 329 27.51 20.25 -12.25
CA LEU A 329 27.98 20.17 -10.87
C LEU A 329 29.21 19.30 -10.68
N ASP A 330 29.63 18.56 -11.71
CA ASP A 330 30.70 17.55 -11.71
C ASP A 330 30.57 16.56 -10.53
N ARG A 331 29.33 16.16 -10.24
CA ARG A 331 28.95 15.28 -9.12
C ARG A 331 27.85 14.31 -9.57
N PRO A 332 27.84 13.05 -9.11
CA PRO A 332 26.90 12.01 -9.55
C PRO A 332 25.50 12.20 -8.95
N VAL A 333 24.84 13.31 -9.26
CA VAL A 333 23.55 13.71 -8.70
C VAL A 333 22.36 13.12 -9.47
N PHE A 334 22.57 12.52 -10.64
CA PHE A 334 21.47 12.04 -11.48
C PHE A 334 20.67 10.93 -10.81
N ASP A 335 21.33 9.85 -10.39
CA ASP A 335 20.66 8.68 -9.79
C ASP A 335 20.00 9.01 -8.43
N PRO A 336 20.65 9.74 -7.51
CA PRO A 336 20.02 10.15 -6.24
C PRO A 336 18.77 11.01 -6.38
N LEU A 337 18.65 11.78 -7.47
CA LEU A 337 17.50 12.65 -7.73
C LEU A 337 16.34 11.95 -8.46
N ILE A 338 16.47 10.66 -8.82
CA ILE A 338 15.39 9.91 -9.47
C ILE A 338 14.15 9.88 -8.56
N ASN A 339 12.99 10.26 -9.12
CA ASN A 339 11.70 10.40 -8.41
C ASN A 339 11.68 11.42 -7.27
N ARG A 340 12.71 12.28 -7.15
CA ARG A 340 12.83 13.29 -6.08
C ARG A 340 13.33 14.65 -6.60
N SER A 341 13.28 14.90 -7.91
CA SER A 341 13.83 16.14 -8.51
C SER A 341 12.90 17.37 -8.40
N GLY A 342 11.85 17.28 -7.58
CA GLY A 342 10.89 18.36 -7.32
C GLY A 342 9.67 18.37 -8.23
N LEU A 343 8.95 19.50 -8.29
CA LEU A 343 7.63 19.64 -8.92
C LEU A 343 7.59 20.77 -9.95
N ASN A 344 6.96 20.49 -11.10
CA ASN A 344 6.62 21.45 -12.14
C ASN A 344 5.24 22.04 -11.89
N CYS A 345 5.13 23.36 -11.87
CA CYS A 345 3.90 24.05 -11.53
C CYS A 345 3.48 25.11 -12.55
N GLN A 346 2.17 25.27 -12.67
CA GLN A 346 1.52 26.39 -13.32
C GLN A 346 1.18 27.45 -12.26
N ILE A 347 1.40 28.72 -12.60
CA ILE A 347 0.93 29.87 -11.83
C ILE A 347 -0.51 30.12 -12.24
N VAL A 348 -1.42 29.83 -11.32
CA VAL A 348 -2.86 29.92 -11.54
C VAL A 348 -3.38 31.30 -11.15
N LYS A 349 -2.87 31.83 -10.03
CA LYS A 349 -3.10 33.21 -9.61
C LYS A 349 -1.78 33.83 -9.20
N GLY A 350 -1.38 34.89 -9.89
CA GLY A 350 -0.10 35.58 -9.71
C GLY A 350 -0.08 36.47 -8.47
N GLY A 351 1.10 36.96 -8.13
CA GLY A 351 1.32 37.76 -6.93
C GLY A 351 2.79 37.82 -6.54
N THR A 352 3.07 38.42 -5.38
CA THR A 352 4.41 38.44 -4.81
C THR A 352 4.50 37.38 -3.71
N ILE A 353 5.60 36.63 -3.74
CA ILE A 353 5.99 35.72 -2.65
C ILE A 353 7.29 36.20 -2.02
N ALA A 354 7.48 35.91 -0.74
CA ALA A 354 8.70 36.19 0.00
C ALA A 354 9.16 34.96 0.78
N ARG A 355 10.47 34.88 1.07
CA ARG A 355 11.00 33.84 1.95
C ARG A 355 10.26 33.86 3.30
N GLY A 356 9.87 32.68 3.77
CA GLY A 356 9.05 32.49 4.97
C GLY A 356 7.55 32.36 4.70
N ASP A 357 7.08 32.64 3.48
CA ASP A 357 5.67 32.51 3.13
C ASP A 357 5.13 31.10 3.40
N THR A 358 3.93 31.03 3.98
CA THR A 358 3.26 29.76 4.25
C THR A 358 2.84 29.07 2.96
N ILE A 359 3.09 27.77 2.89
CA ILE A 359 2.63 26.89 1.82
C ILE A 359 1.58 25.94 2.39
N ALA A 360 0.41 25.88 1.75
CA ALA A 360 -0.72 25.10 2.25
C ALA A 360 -1.64 24.62 1.12
N PRO A 361 -2.41 23.54 1.31
CA PRO A 361 -3.43 23.12 0.36
C PRO A 361 -4.54 24.18 0.22
N LEU A 362 -5.15 24.23 -0.95
CA LEU A 362 -6.40 24.97 -1.17
C LEU A 362 -7.56 23.96 -1.10
N PHE A 363 -8.50 24.22 -0.19
CA PHE A 363 -9.71 23.40 0.03
C PHE A 363 -10.82 23.79 -0.94
#